data_AF-A0A963TGT4-F1
#
_entry.id   AF-A0A963TGT4-F1
#
_cell.length_a   1.000
_cell.length_b   1.000
_cell.length_c   1.000
_cell.angle_alpha   90.00
_cell.angle_beta   90.00
_cell.angle_gamma   90.00
#
_symmetry.space_group_name_H-M   'P 1'
#
loop_
_entity.id
_entity.type
_entity.pdbx_description
1 polymer ?
#
loop_
_entity_poly.entity_id
_entity_poly.type
_entity_poly.pdbx_seq_one_letter_code
_entity_poly.pdbx_strand_id
1 'polypeptide(L)'
;EGLKDTIRVAGELGIKTVCTMSGLPAGSASDRMPNWVVSSWPPETQAILRYQWDERLIPFWTEIVALARENGVEKIALELHGNQCVYNVPSLLKLREAVGPVVGANLDPSHLFWMGADPLIAAERLGSAVYHVHAKDTFLNAPVQATTSLLENGSLMDIPARSWSYITLGFGHGEEWWRQFCYRLKMGGYDGWLSIEHEDVLLNSLEGLEKSVTLLKGVMPAAPADFKPQDI
;
A
#
# COMPACT_ATOMS: atom_id res chain seq x y z
N GLU A 1 -6.74 18.22 9.31
CA GLU A 1 -6.62 18.14 10.78
C GLU A 1 -6.12 16.78 11.27
N GLY A 2 -6.85 15.67 11.15
CA GLY A 2 -6.44 14.37 11.71
C GLY A 2 -4.97 13.95 11.48
N LEU A 3 -4.48 13.96 10.23
CA LEU A 3 -3.08 13.62 9.95
C LEU A 3 -2.07 14.58 10.60
N LYS A 4 -2.39 15.88 10.65
CA LYS A 4 -1.51 16.89 11.28
C LYS A 4 -1.36 16.60 12.78
N ASP A 5 -2.45 16.21 13.44
CA ASP A 5 -2.44 15.85 14.86
C ASP A 5 -1.71 14.52 15.10
N THR A 6 -1.91 13.51 14.23
CA THR A 6 -1.15 12.25 14.28
C THR A 6 0.35 12.50 14.19
N ILE A 7 0.80 13.38 13.31
CA ILE A 7 2.23 13.69 13.14
C ILE A 7 2.81 14.34 14.40
N ARG A 8 2.09 15.29 15.02
CA ARG A 8 2.51 15.94 16.27
C ARG A 8 2.64 14.92 17.40
N VAL A 9 1.60 14.11 17.61
CA VAL A 9 1.59 13.07 18.65
C VAL A 9 2.67 12.02 18.39
N ALA A 10 2.88 11.60 17.15
CA ALA A 10 3.96 10.68 16.79
C ALA A 10 5.33 11.26 17.19
N GLY A 11 5.56 12.53 16.90
CA GLY A 11 6.76 13.26 17.32
C GLY A 11 6.96 13.28 18.84
N GLU A 12 5.92 13.62 19.59
CA GLU A 12 5.93 13.61 21.07
C GLU A 12 6.24 12.22 21.65
N LEU A 13 5.80 11.16 20.99
CA LEU A 13 6.06 9.77 21.36
C LEU A 13 7.41 9.23 20.85
N GLY A 14 8.18 10.01 20.08
CA GLY A 14 9.43 9.57 19.44
C GLY A 14 9.22 8.56 18.31
N ILE A 15 8.00 8.45 17.77
CA ILE A 15 7.66 7.60 16.63
C ILE A 15 8.10 8.32 15.35
N LYS A 16 9.03 7.70 14.62
CA LYS A 16 9.67 8.29 13.44
C LYS A 16 8.97 7.99 12.11
N THR A 17 8.06 7.02 12.09
CA THR A 17 7.35 6.60 10.88
C THR A 17 5.84 6.65 11.12
N VAL A 18 5.11 7.37 10.27
CA VAL A 18 3.63 7.41 10.28
C VAL A 18 3.09 6.71 9.05
N CYS A 19 2.20 5.74 9.24
CA CYS A 19 1.44 5.10 8.16
C CYS A 19 0.15 5.88 7.90
N THR A 20 -0.20 6.12 6.63
CA THR A 20 -1.45 6.80 6.26
C THR A 20 -1.78 6.56 4.78
N MET A 21 -2.85 7.18 4.28
CA MET A 21 -3.20 7.20 2.86
C MET A 21 -3.00 8.61 2.28
N SER A 22 -2.85 8.69 0.96
CA SER A 22 -2.60 9.99 0.30
C SER A 22 -3.78 10.96 0.32
N GLY A 23 -4.99 10.43 0.50
CA GLY A 23 -6.24 11.16 0.30
C GLY A 23 -6.72 11.11 -1.15
N LEU A 24 -7.98 11.47 -1.32
CA LEU A 24 -8.64 11.56 -2.63
C LEU A 24 -9.47 12.85 -2.69
N PRO A 25 -8.93 13.94 -3.26
CA PRO A 25 -9.68 15.17 -3.44
C PRO A 25 -10.86 14.99 -4.40
N ALA A 26 -11.80 15.94 -4.37
CA ALA A 26 -12.87 16.02 -5.34
C ALA A 26 -12.34 16.35 -6.75
N GLY A 27 -13.19 16.26 -7.78
CA GLY A 27 -12.76 16.48 -9.16
C GLY A 27 -12.63 17.95 -9.59
N SER A 28 -13.24 18.87 -8.82
CA SER A 28 -13.22 20.31 -9.06
C SER A 28 -13.39 21.10 -7.76
N ALA A 29 -13.32 22.43 -7.82
CA ALA A 29 -13.56 23.31 -6.68
C ALA A 29 -15.01 23.31 -6.19
N SER A 30 -15.97 23.01 -7.06
CA SER A 30 -17.39 22.95 -6.73
C SER A 30 -17.86 21.55 -6.29
N ASP A 31 -17.06 20.53 -6.56
CA ASP A 31 -17.40 19.14 -6.21
C ASP A 31 -17.29 18.93 -4.69
N ARG A 32 -18.20 18.12 -4.14
CA ARG A 32 -18.26 17.82 -2.70
C ARG A 32 -17.89 16.39 -2.35
N MET A 33 -17.71 15.53 -3.35
CA MET A 33 -17.42 14.12 -3.17
C MET A 33 -16.05 13.77 -3.76
N PRO A 34 -15.30 12.83 -3.15
CA PRO A 34 -14.06 12.30 -3.73
C PRO A 34 -14.29 11.76 -5.14
N ASN A 35 -13.29 11.87 -6.01
CA ASN A 35 -13.38 11.39 -7.39
C ASN A 35 -12.17 10.55 -7.78
N TRP A 36 -12.31 9.22 -7.79
CA TRP A 36 -11.21 8.33 -8.15
C TRP A 36 -11.17 8.09 -9.66
N VAL A 37 -10.16 8.68 -10.31
CA VAL A 37 -9.96 8.56 -11.76
C VAL A 37 -9.06 7.37 -12.07
N VAL A 38 -9.63 6.34 -12.70
CA VAL A 38 -8.92 5.10 -13.11
C VAL A 38 -8.79 4.93 -14.63
N SER A 39 -9.33 5.87 -15.40
CA SER A 39 -9.28 5.89 -16.87
C SER A 39 -8.71 7.22 -17.36
N SER A 40 -7.92 7.18 -18.42
CA SER A 40 -7.39 8.38 -19.10
C SER A 40 -8.39 9.01 -20.08
N TRP A 41 -9.50 8.33 -20.34
CA TRP A 41 -10.58 8.78 -21.21
C TRP A 41 -11.91 8.87 -20.43
N PRO A 42 -12.73 9.91 -20.65
CA PRO A 42 -12.59 11.00 -21.64
C PRO A 42 -11.62 12.12 -21.18
N PRO A 43 -11.30 13.14 -22.01
CA PRO A 43 -10.31 14.17 -21.70
C PRO A 43 -10.53 14.94 -20.39
N GLU A 44 -11.77 14.99 -19.89
CA GLU A 44 -12.16 15.59 -18.61
C GLU A 44 -11.47 14.90 -17.44
N THR A 45 -11.15 13.61 -17.55
CA THR A 45 -10.37 12.87 -16.54
C THR A 45 -9.00 13.51 -16.31
N GLN A 46 -8.38 14.06 -17.36
CA GLN A 46 -7.10 14.75 -17.27
C GLN A 46 -7.25 16.13 -16.62
N ALA A 47 -8.38 16.82 -16.81
CA ALA A 47 -8.67 18.07 -16.13
C ALA A 47 -8.87 17.83 -14.62
N ILE A 48 -9.64 16.79 -14.27
CA ILE A 48 -9.83 16.34 -12.89
C ILE A 48 -8.48 16.01 -12.23
N LEU A 49 -7.65 15.21 -12.88
CA LEU A 49 -6.35 14.81 -12.35
C LEU A 49 -5.41 16.02 -12.15
N ARG A 50 -5.39 17.00 -13.07
CA ARG A 50 -4.60 18.22 -12.88
C ARG A 50 -5.05 19.00 -11.65
N TYR A 51 -6.36 19.22 -11.48
CA TYR A 51 -6.89 19.88 -10.29
C TYR A 51 -6.55 19.10 -9.01
N GLN A 52 -6.75 17.78 -9.00
CA GLN A 52 -6.45 16.94 -7.85
C GLN A 52 -4.97 16.96 -7.47
N TRP A 53 -4.06 16.84 -8.44
CA TRP A 53 -2.62 16.77 -8.17
C TRP A 53 -2.02 18.14 -7.89
N ASP A 54 -2.24 19.10 -8.79
CA ASP A 54 -1.49 20.34 -8.84
C ASP A 54 -2.07 21.37 -7.85
N GLU A 55 -3.39 21.45 -7.74
CA GLU A 55 -4.05 22.43 -6.88
C GLU A 55 -4.35 21.91 -5.46
N ARG A 56 -4.46 20.59 -5.27
CA ARG A 56 -4.87 19.99 -3.99
C ARG A 56 -3.78 19.14 -3.34
N LEU A 57 -3.37 18.06 -3.99
CA LEU A 57 -2.57 17.02 -3.38
C LEU A 57 -1.13 17.49 -3.09
N ILE A 58 -0.42 18.05 -4.08
CA ILE A 58 0.97 18.48 -3.91
C ILE A 58 1.09 19.62 -2.88
N PRO A 59 0.26 20.68 -2.90
CA PRO A 59 0.29 21.72 -1.86
C PRO A 59 0.07 21.14 -0.46
N PHE A 60 -0.94 20.29 -0.28
CA PHE A 60 -1.20 19.63 0.99
C PHE A 60 -0.01 18.79 1.47
N TRP A 61 0.54 17.94 0.60
CA TRP A 61 1.66 17.07 0.99
C TRP A 61 2.97 17.84 1.22
N THR A 62 3.15 19.00 0.57
CA THR A 62 4.27 19.90 0.86
C THR A 62 4.19 20.42 2.30
N GLU A 63 3.01 20.87 2.75
CA GLU A 63 2.79 21.26 4.15
C GLU A 63 3.00 20.10 5.12
N ILE A 64 2.45 18.92 4.79
CA ILE A 64 2.54 17.73 5.66
C ILE A 64 3.99 17.26 5.82
N VAL A 65 4.79 17.26 4.76
CA VAL A 65 6.21 16.89 4.84
C VAL A 65 7.00 17.89 5.67
N ALA A 66 6.72 19.19 5.56
CA ALA A 66 7.33 20.21 6.42
C ALA A 66 6.98 19.97 7.89
N LEU A 67 5.69 19.78 8.18
CA LEU A 67 5.21 19.48 9.53
C LEU A 67 5.85 18.20 10.11
N ALA A 68 5.98 17.14 9.31
CA ALA A 68 6.62 15.91 9.74
C ALA A 68 8.07 16.14 10.17
N ARG A 69 8.85 16.87 9.36
CA ARG A 69 10.24 17.22 9.70
C ARG A 69 10.33 18.06 10.97
N GLU A 70 9.46 19.05 11.12
CA GLU A 70 9.41 19.93 12.31
C GLU A 70 9.09 19.16 13.60
N ASN A 71 8.35 18.06 13.50
CA ASN A 71 7.93 17.24 14.64
C ASN A 71 8.75 15.95 14.78
N GLY A 72 9.89 15.81 14.09
CA GLY A 72 10.78 14.65 14.24
C GLY A 72 10.27 13.34 13.61
N VAL A 73 9.22 13.41 12.77
CA VAL A 73 8.77 12.30 11.93
C VAL A 73 9.63 12.26 10.67
N GLU A 74 10.43 11.22 10.51
CA GLU A 74 11.38 11.06 9.42
C GLU A 74 10.75 10.45 8.17
N LYS A 75 9.70 9.63 8.34
CA LYS A 75 9.08 8.83 7.27
C LYS A 75 7.56 8.89 7.35
N ILE A 76 6.92 9.06 6.20
CA ILE A 76 5.50 8.84 6.01
C ILE A 76 5.34 7.70 5.01
N ALA A 77 4.72 6.61 5.44
CA ALA A 77 4.45 5.43 4.63
C ALA A 77 3.03 5.51 4.08
N LEU A 78 2.89 5.76 2.78
CA LEU A 78 1.61 5.81 2.08
C LEU A 78 1.21 4.45 1.56
N GLU A 79 0.02 4.02 1.95
CA GLU A 79 -0.56 2.80 1.43
C GLU A 79 -1.02 2.98 -0.02
N LEU A 80 -0.58 2.07 -0.89
CA LEU A 80 -0.97 2.05 -2.30
C LEU A 80 -2.37 1.45 -2.45
N HIS A 81 -3.37 2.19 -1.99
CA HIS A 81 -4.74 1.72 -1.83
C HIS A 81 -5.63 2.29 -2.95
N GLY A 82 -6.59 1.51 -3.44
CA GLY A 82 -7.63 1.99 -4.37
C GLY A 82 -8.43 3.17 -3.78
N ASN A 83 -9.14 3.95 -4.58
CA ASN A 83 -9.84 5.14 -4.05
C ASN A 83 -8.92 6.18 -3.36
N GLN A 84 -7.64 6.25 -3.77
CA GLN A 84 -6.65 7.24 -3.35
C GLN A 84 -5.98 7.86 -4.60
N CYS A 85 -5.37 9.04 -4.50
CA CYS A 85 -4.56 9.58 -5.60
C CYS A 85 -3.24 8.81 -5.78
N VAL A 86 -2.62 8.40 -4.67
CA VAL A 86 -1.47 7.50 -4.65
C VAL A 86 -1.96 6.10 -4.38
N TYR A 87 -2.18 5.34 -5.46
CA TYR A 87 -2.73 3.98 -5.41
C TYR A 87 -1.80 2.96 -6.08
N ASN A 88 -0.68 3.38 -6.67
CA ASN A 88 0.26 2.50 -7.36
C ASN A 88 1.68 3.06 -7.32
N VAL A 89 2.66 2.27 -7.80
CA VAL A 89 4.07 2.67 -7.80
C VAL A 89 4.31 3.98 -8.57
N PRO A 90 3.83 4.18 -9.81
CA PRO A 90 4.03 5.45 -10.53
C PRO A 90 3.48 6.67 -9.79
N SER A 91 2.28 6.59 -9.22
CA SER A 91 1.68 7.71 -8.48
C SER A 91 2.44 8.03 -7.20
N LEU A 92 2.95 7.01 -6.48
CA LEU A 92 3.80 7.24 -5.31
C LEU A 92 5.10 7.94 -5.71
N LEU A 93 5.77 7.44 -6.74
CA LEU A 93 7.03 8.03 -7.21
C LEU A 93 6.82 9.47 -7.69
N LYS A 94 5.70 9.76 -8.36
CA LYS A 94 5.31 11.13 -8.74
C LYS A 94 5.18 12.05 -7.52
N LEU A 95 4.47 11.61 -6.47
CA LEU A 95 4.34 12.43 -5.26
C LEU A 95 5.68 12.59 -4.56
N ARG A 96 6.45 11.51 -4.40
CA ARG A 96 7.78 11.51 -3.78
C ARG A 96 8.76 12.42 -4.52
N GLU A 97 8.69 12.47 -5.84
CA GLU A 97 9.49 13.40 -6.65
C GLU A 97 9.12 14.86 -6.32
N ALA A 98 7.84 15.16 -6.15
CA ALA A 98 7.37 16.51 -5.84
C ALA A 98 7.68 16.98 -4.41
N VAL A 99 7.56 16.10 -3.40
CA VAL A 99 7.67 16.50 -1.97
C VAL A 99 8.90 15.93 -1.24
N GLY A 100 9.68 15.10 -1.94
CA GLY A 100 10.94 14.53 -1.46
C GLY A 100 10.78 13.22 -0.68
N PRO A 101 11.90 12.68 -0.18
CA PRO A 101 11.98 11.30 0.29
C PRO A 101 11.30 11.04 1.64
N VAL A 102 10.73 12.04 2.30
CA VAL A 102 9.93 11.79 3.52
C VAL A 102 8.73 10.90 3.21
N VAL A 103 8.19 10.96 1.99
CA VAL A 103 7.10 10.10 1.52
C VAL A 103 7.66 8.81 0.90
N GLY A 104 7.29 7.66 1.47
CA GLY A 104 7.54 6.32 0.92
C GLY A 104 6.26 5.47 0.96
N ALA A 105 6.39 4.19 0.69
CA ALA A 105 5.26 3.25 0.67
C ALA A 105 5.05 2.57 2.03
N ASN A 106 3.80 2.45 2.43
CA ASN A 106 3.31 1.25 3.11
C ASN A 106 2.96 0.25 2.01
N LEU A 107 3.82 -0.75 1.78
CA LEU A 107 3.58 -1.72 0.71
C LEU A 107 2.62 -2.80 1.23
N ASP A 108 1.35 -2.63 0.88
CA ASP A 108 0.32 -3.64 1.01
C ASP A 108 0.10 -4.32 -0.36
N PRO A 109 0.37 -5.63 -0.50
CA PRO A 109 0.22 -6.31 -1.78
C PRO A 109 -1.24 -6.57 -2.16
N SER A 110 -2.18 -6.59 -1.20
CA SER A 110 -3.58 -6.92 -1.42
C SER A 110 -4.25 -5.99 -2.44
N HIS A 111 -4.01 -4.69 -2.31
CA HIS A 111 -4.56 -3.69 -3.23
C HIS A 111 -3.98 -3.82 -4.63
N LEU A 112 -2.67 -4.04 -4.72
CA LEU A 112 -1.99 -4.18 -6.01
C LEU A 112 -2.48 -5.40 -6.77
N PHE A 113 -2.74 -6.53 -6.09
CA PHE A 113 -3.29 -7.73 -6.73
C PHE A 113 -4.59 -7.43 -7.48
N TRP A 114 -5.61 -6.90 -6.80
CA TRP A 114 -6.89 -6.67 -7.45
C TRP A 114 -6.87 -5.45 -8.38
N MET A 115 -5.97 -4.48 -8.18
CA MET A 115 -5.77 -3.41 -9.16
C MET A 115 -5.00 -3.87 -10.41
N GLY A 116 -4.55 -5.12 -10.47
CA GLY A 116 -3.88 -5.72 -11.62
C GLY A 116 -2.39 -5.40 -11.73
N ALA A 117 -1.78 -4.95 -10.64
CA ALA A 117 -0.33 -4.76 -10.54
C ALA A 117 0.33 -5.99 -9.92
N ASP A 118 1.62 -6.18 -10.20
CA ASP A 118 2.43 -7.22 -9.57
C ASP A 118 3.12 -6.66 -8.31
N PRO A 119 2.77 -7.14 -7.09
CA PRO A 119 3.36 -6.62 -5.86
C PRO A 119 4.83 -7.01 -5.67
N LEU A 120 5.29 -8.11 -6.29
CA LEU A 120 6.69 -8.52 -6.26
C LEU A 120 7.54 -7.51 -7.04
N ILE A 121 7.08 -7.12 -8.23
CA ILE A 121 7.74 -6.10 -9.03
C ILE A 121 7.58 -4.72 -8.38
N ALA A 122 6.46 -4.44 -7.72
CA ALA A 122 6.30 -3.21 -6.95
C ALA A 122 7.36 -3.08 -5.85
N ALA A 123 7.62 -4.16 -5.09
CA ALA A 123 8.67 -4.17 -4.07
C ALA A 123 10.04 -3.82 -4.64
N GLU A 124 10.40 -4.39 -5.80
CA GLU A 124 11.66 -4.09 -6.49
C GLU A 124 11.76 -2.63 -6.95
N ARG A 125 10.69 -2.12 -7.57
CA ARG A 125 10.67 -0.77 -8.15
C ARG A 125 10.64 0.31 -7.08
N LEU A 126 10.03 0.04 -5.93
CA LEU A 126 10.04 0.91 -4.78
C LEU A 126 11.38 0.89 -4.07
N GLY A 127 12.01 -0.29 -3.93
CA GLY A 127 13.31 -0.44 -3.26
C GLY A 127 13.34 0.23 -1.90
N SER A 128 14.29 1.16 -1.71
CA SER A 128 14.43 1.92 -0.46
C SER A 128 13.25 2.85 -0.13
N ALA A 129 12.28 3.02 -1.03
CA ALA A 129 11.06 3.77 -0.74
C ALA A 129 10.03 2.95 0.05
N VAL A 130 10.21 1.64 0.25
CA VAL A 130 9.36 0.85 1.16
C VAL A 130 9.70 1.19 2.60
N TYR A 131 8.78 1.85 3.31
CA TYR A 131 8.96 2.32 4.69
C TYR A 131 8.18 1.49 5.71
N HIS A 132 7.09 0.89 5.27
CA HIS A 132 6.31 -0.05 6.05
C HIS A 132 5.71 -1.11 5.13
N VAL A 133 5.24 -2.21 5.71
CA VAL A 133 4.59 -3.30 4.97
C VAL A 133 3.38 -3.74 5.77
N HIS A 134 2.22 -3.72 5.12
CA HIS A 134 1.08 -4.51 5.55
C HIS A 134 1.11 -5.84 4.82
N ALA A 135 1.15 -6.93 5.58
CA ALA A 135 1.01 -8.28 5.07
C ALA A 135 -0.49 -8.59 5.06
N LYS A 136 -1.10 -8.46 3.88
CA LYS A 136 -2.52 -8.70 3.60
C LYS A 136 -2.66 -9.44 2.28
N ASP A 137 -3.59 -10.37 2.18
CA ASP A 137 -3.76 -11.23 1.01
C ASP A 137 -5.06 -10.93 0.27
N THR A 138 -5.14 -11.37 -0.99
CA THR A 138 -6.32 -11.20 -1.84
C THR A 138 -6.56 -12.47 -2.62
N PHE A 139 -7.77 -13.02 -2.47
CA PHE A 139 -8.27 -14.05 -3.36
C PHE A 139 -8.73 -13.41 -4.68
N LEU A 140 -8.23 -13.91 -5.81
CA LEU A 140 -8.64 -13.52 -7.15
C LEU A 140 -9.56 -14.60 -7.75
N ASN A 141 -10.83 -14.27 -7.96
CA ASN A 141 -11.85 -15.19 -8.43
C ASN A 141 -11.91 -15.22 -9.97
N ALA A 142 -11.00 -15.95 -10.60
CA ALA A 142 -10.84 -15.95 -12.06
C ALA A 142 -12.15 -16.19 -12.86
N PRO A 143 -13.03 -17.14 -12.48
CA PRO A 143 -14.32 -17.31 -13.16
C PRO A 143 -15.21 -16.06 -13.15
N VAL A 144 -15.26 -15.32 -12.03
CA VAL A 144 -16.04 -14.07 -11.93
C VAL A 144 -15.34 -12.92 -12.65
N GLN A 145 -14.01 -12.82 -12.52
CA GLN A 145 -13.21 -11.80 -13.21
C GLN A 145 -13.36 -11.89 -14.73
N ALA A 146 -13.56 -13.09 -15.29
CA ALA A 146 -13.73 -13.28 -16.73
C ALA A 146 -14.93 -12.52 -17.31
N THR A 147 -15.93 -12.17 -16.49
CA THR A 147 -17.13 -11.42 -16.92
C THR A 147 -17.25 -10.05 -16.27
N THR A 148 -16.81 -9.90 -15.01
CA THR A 148 -16.91 -8.65 -14.25
C THR A 148 -15.68 -7.75 -14.43
N SER A 149 -14.53 -8.30 -14.82
CA SER A 149 -13.20 -7.68 -14.70
C SER A 149 -12.71 -7.55 -13.24
N LEU A 150 -11.54 -6.96 -13.06
CA LEU A 150 -10.98 -6.63 -11.75
C LEU A 150 -11.68 -5.44 -11.08
N LEU A 151 -12.33 -4.58 -11.87
CA LEU A 151 -13.08 -3.43 -11.37
C LEU A 151 -14.50 -3.87 -11.03
N GLU A 152 -14.80 -3.93 -9.73
CA GLU A 152 -16.11 -4.32 -9.21
C GLU A 152 -16.57 -3.39 -8.08
N ASN A 153 -17.85 -3.48 -7.74
CA ASN A 153 -18.48 -2.75 -6.63
C ASN A 153 -19.46 -3.64 -5.84
N GLY A 154 -19.22 -4.96 -5.84
CA GLY A 154 -20.05 -5.94 -5.16
C GLY A 154 -19.92 -5.85 -3.63
N SER A 155 -20.89 -6.44 -2.92
CA SER A 155 -20.87 -6.50 -1.46
C SER A 155 -19.68 -7.31 -0.96
N LEU A 156 -18.91 -6.78 0.00
CA LEU A 156 -17.80 -7.49 0.68
C LEU A 156 -18.22 -8.83 1.31
N MET A 157 -19.51 -8.97 1.61
CA MET A 157 -20.06 -10.18 2.24
C MET A 157 -20.38 -11.31 1.25
N ASP A 158 -20.37 -11.05 -0.06
CA ASP A 158 -20.75 -12.03 -1.10
C ASP A 158 -19.53 -12.54 -1.87
N ILE A 159 -18.60 -13.18 -1.16
CA ILE A 159 -17.32 -13.64 -1.74
C ILE A 159 -17.50 -14.47 -3.02
N PRO A 160 -18.43 -15.45 -3.12
CA PRO A 160 -18.56 -16.27 -4.33
C PRO A 160 -18.91 -15.45 -5.58
N ALA A 161 -19.61 -14.32 -5.43
CA ALA A 161 -20.01 -13.44 -6.52
C ALA A 161 -19.00 -12.33 -6.83
N ARG A 162 -17.97 -12.16 -6.00
CA ARG A 162 -16.94 -11.13 -6.17
C ARG A 162 -15.82 -11.56 -7.10
N SER A 163 -15.28 -10.59 -7.83
CA SER A 163 -14.05 -10.71 -8.62
C SER A 163 -12.83 -10.90 -7.72
N TRP A 164 -12.83 -10.32 -6.53
CA TRP A 164 -11.75 -10.45 -5.56
C TRP A 164 -12.22 -10.18 -4.14
N SER A 165 -11.55 -10.78 -3.16
CA SER A 165 -11.85 -10.57 -1.73
C SER A 165 -10.55 -10.57 -0.91
N TYR A 166 -10.48 -9.71 0.11
CA TYR A 166 -9.44 -9.85 1.13
C TYR A 166 -9.65 -11.15 1.90
N ILE A 167 -8.54 -11.81 2.20
CA ILE A 167 -8.54 -13.14 2.81
C ILE A 167 -7.29 -13.33 3.67
N THR A 168 -7.34 -14.32 4.54
CA THR A 168 -6.19 -14.75 5.35
C THR A 168 -4.99 -15.11 4.48
N LEU A 169 -3.80 -14.73 4.92
CA LEU A 169 -2.55 -14.99 4.21
C LEU A 169 -2.36 -16.49 3.98
N GLY A 170 -1.99 -16.86 2.75
CA GLY A 170 -1.81 -18.26 2.35
C GLY A 170 -3.01 -18.84 1.61
N PHE A 171 -4.18 -18.21 1.70
CA PHE A 171 -5.41 -18.65 1.02
C PHE A 171 -5.62 -17.95 -0.32
N GLY A 172 -5.20 -16.69 -0.45
CA GLY A 172 -5.18 -15.99 -1.73
C GLY A 172 -3.94 -16.39 -2.54
N HIS A 173 -2.77 -16.31 -1.89
CA HIS A 173 -1.49 -16.66 -2.47
C HIS A 173 -0.70 -17.58 -1.53
N GLY A 174 -0.16 -18.66 -2.09
CA GLY A 174 0.52 -19.70 -1.31
C GLY A 174 1.90 -19.29 -0.76
N GLU A 175 2.50 -20.20 0.00
CA GLU A 175 3.80 -20.02 0.66
C GLU A 175 4.91 -19.57 -0.28
N GLU A 176 4.94 -20.11 -1.50
CA GLU A 176 5.95 -19.73 -2.50
C GLU A 176 5.92 -18.24 -2.79
N TRP A 177 4.74 -17.66 -2.99
CA TRP A 177 4.59 -16.25 -3.29
C TRP A 177 5.03 -15.38 -2.11
N TRP A 178 4.57 -15.71 -0.89
CA TRP A 178 4.95 -14.98 0.33
C TRP A 178 6.45 -15.04 0.62
N ARG A 179 7.10 -16.16 0.33
CA ARG A 179 8.56 -16.30 0.39
C ARG A 179 9.26 -15.40 -0.62
N GLN A 180 8.79 -15.35 -1.86
CA GLN A 180 9.33 -14.44 -2.87
C GLN A 180 9.16 -12.97 -2.46
N PHE A 181 7.99 -12.61 -1.92
CA PHE A 181 7.73 -11.25 -1.45
C PHE A 181 8.68 -10.84 -0.32
N CYS A 182 8.81 -11.67 0.73
CA CYS A 182 9.74 -11.42 1.83
C CYS A 182 11.19 -11.33 1.36
N TYR A 183 11.58 -12.18 0.41
CA TYR A 183 12.94 -12.16 -0.15
C TYR A 183 13.22 -10.89 -0.96
N ARG A 184 12.26 -10.42 -1.77
CA ARG A 184 12.38 -9.17 -2.52
C ARG A 184 12.44 -7.94 -1.62
N LEU A 185 11.65 -7.90 -0.55
CA LEU A 185 11.76 -6.87 0.49
C LEU A 185 13.18 -6.85 1.07
N LYS A 186 13.73 -8.01 1.44
CA LYS A 186 15.10 -8.11 1.97
C LYS A 186 16.15 -7.66 0.95
N MET A 187 16.02 -8.07 -0.31
CA MET A 187 16.89 -7.61 -1.40
C MET A 187 16.83 -6.09 -1.61
N GLY A 188 15.65 -5.49 -1.42
CA GLY A 188 15.45 -4.03 -1.43
C GLY A 188 15.98 -3.30 -0.20
N GLY A 189 16.54 -4.02 0.78
CA GLY A 189 17.07 -3.46 2.03
C GLY A 189 16.03 -3.18 3.11
N TYR A 190 14.79 -3.69 2.96
CA TYR A 190 13.77 -3.58 4.00
C TYR A 190 14.06 -4.56 5.14
N ASP A 191 14.15 -4.03 6.35
CA ASP A 191 14.39 -4.76 7.60
C ASP A 191 13.38 -4.36 8.69
N GLY A 192 12.23 -3.81 8.26
CA GLY A 192 11.16 -3.37 9.14
C GLY A 192 10.15 -4.48 9.46
N TRP A 193 9.03 -4.07 10.05
CA TRP A 193 7.94 -4.98 10.43
C TRP A 193 7.15 -5.48 9.23
N LEU A 194 6.73 -6.74 9.26
CA LEU A 194 5.62 -7.25 8.45
C LEU A 194 4.36 -7.17 9.32
N SER A 195 3.61 -6.07 9.20
CA SER A 195 2.41 -5.85 10.00
C SER A 195 1.24 -6.62 9.40
N ILE A 196 0.65 -7.56 10.11
CA ILE A 196 -0.49 -8.34 9.59
C ILE A 196 -1.74 -7.47 9.68
N GLU A 197 -2.32 -7.14 8.53
CA GLU A 197 -3.63 -6.53 8.45
C GLU A 197 -4.65 -7.62 8.08
N HIS A 198 -5.38 -8.08 9.07
CA HIS A 198 -6.34 -9.17 8.88
C HIS A 198 -7.72 -8.63 8.50
N GLU A 199 -8.17 -8.99 7.30
CA GLU A 199 -9.53 -8.74 6.82
C GLU A 199 -10.00 -9.97 6.04
N ASP A 200 -10.81 -10.80 6.69
CA ASP A 200 -11.38 -12.02 6.14
C ASP A 200 -12.80 -12.17 6.68
N VAL A 201 -13.79 -12.28 5.79
CA VAL A 201 -15.20 -12.41 6.20
C VAL A 201 -15.62 -13.86 6.44
N LEU A 202 -14.77 -14.84 6.12
CA LEU A 202 -15.03 -16.27 6.35
C LEU A 202 -14.36 -16.81 7.61
N LEU A 203 -13.17 -16.30 7.93
CA LEU A 203 -12.39 -16.80 9.07
C LEU A 203 -12.51 -15.89 10.29
N ASN A 204 -12.43 -16.51 11.46
CA ASN A 204 -12.32 -15.76 12.71
C ASN A 204 -10.98 -15.00 12.76
N SER A 205 -10.99 -13.79 13.34
CA SER A 205 -9.82 -12.93 13.38
C SER A 205 -8.61 -13.53 14.09
N LEU A 206 -8.80 -14.28 15.18
CA LEU A 206 -7.70 -14.93 15.88
C LEU A 206 -7.14 -16.10 15.06
N GLU A 207 -8.03 -16.95 14.52
CA GLU A 207 -7.63 -18.06 13.68
C GLU A 207 -6.84 -17.58 12.45
N GLY A 208 -7.35 -16.56 11.76
CA GLY A 208 -6.69 -15.99 10.59
C GLY A 208 -5.35 -15.35 10.94
N LEU A 209 -5.25 -14.65 12.07
CA LEU A 209 -3.99 -14.10 12.56
C LEU A 209 -2.97 -15.20 12.88
N GLU A 210 -3.36 -16.27 13.58
CA GLU A 210 -2.47 -17.39 13.93
C GLU A 210 -1.92 -18.11 12.69
N LYS A 211 -2.78 -18.34 11.68
CA LYS A 211 -2.35 -18.90 10.39
C LYS A 211 -1.37 -17.98 9.66
N SER A 212 -1.67 -16.67 9.63
CA SER A 212 -0.84 -15.65 8.99
C SER A 212 0.54 -15.55 9.64
N VAL A 213 0.60 -15.54 10.99
CA VAL A 213 1.86 -15.55 11.75
C VAL A 213 2.66 -16.81 11.45
N THR A 214 2.00 -17.97 11.41
CA THR A 214 2.66 -19.25 11.11
C THR A 214 3.29 -19.24 9.72
N LEU A 215 2.54 -18.79 8.71
CA LEU A 215 3.02 -18.66 7.34
C LEU A 215 4.23 -17.72 7.26
N LEU A 216 4.11 -16.49 7.77
CA LEU A 216 5.17 -15.48 7.68
C LEU A 216 6.45 -15.94 8.39
N LYS A 217 6.35 -16.56 9.57
CA LYS A 217 7.51 -17.16 10.26
C LYS A 217 8.18 -18.27 9.47
N GLY A 218 7.42 -19.02 8.67
CA GLY A 218 7.94 -20.08 7.81
C GLY A 218 8.73 -19.56 6.61
N VAL A 219 8.43 -18.34 6.13
CA VAL A 219 8.98 -17.83 4.86
C VAL A 219 9.89 -16.62 4.97
N MET A 220 9.80 -15.83 6.05
CA MET A 220 10.60 -14.62 6.19
C MET A 220 12.06 -14.94 6.57
N PRO A 221 13.06 -14.28 5.98
CA PRO A 221 14.43 -14.37 6.45
C PRO A 221 14.54 -13.85 7.89
N ALA A 222 14.99 -14.69 8.83
CA ALA A 222 15.02 -14.36 10.25
C ALA A 222 16.42 -13.99 10.79
N ALA A 223 17.49 -14.44 10.12
CA ALA A 223 18.87 -14.21 10.56
C ALA A 223 19.69 -13.49 9.47
N PRO A 224 20.75 -12.75 9.85
CA PRO A 224 21.71 -12.22 8.88
C PRO A 224 22.36 -13.33 8.05
N ALA A 225 22.67 -13.03 6.79
CA ALA A 225 23.48 -13.92 5.97
C ALA A 225 24.90 -14.00 6.52
N ASP A 226 25.47 -15.21 6.59
CA ASP A 226 26.84 -15.50 7.03
C ASP A 226 27.78 -15.86 5.86
N PHE A 227 27.26 -15.81 4.63
CA PHE A 227 28.03 -16.07 3.42
C PHE A 227 29.21 -15.10 3.30
N LYS A 228 30.40 -15.66 3.07
CA LYS A 228 31.63 -14.94 2.76
C LYS A 228 32.16 -15.44 1.42
N PRO A 229 32.51 -14.54 0.47
CA PRO A 229 33.23 -14.95 -0.73
C PRO A 229 34.51 -15.72 -0.37
N GLN A 230 34.92 -16.65 -1.22
CA GLN A 230 36.22 -17.32 -1.05
C GLN A 230 37.35 -16.31 -1.21
N ASP A 231 38.40 -16.45 -0.40
CA ASP A 231 39.63 -15.69 -0.57
C ASP A 231 40.28 -16.11 -1.90
N ILE A 232 40.48 -15.16 -2.82
CA ILE A 232 41.23 -15.32 -4.09
C ILE A 232 42.53 -14.53 -4.00
#